data_AF-A0A3D9CHS1-F1
#
_entry.id   AF-A0A3D9CHS1-F1
#
_cell.length_a   1.000
_cell.length_b   1.000
_cell.length_c   1.000
_cell.angle_alpha   90.00
_cell.angle_beta   90.00
_cell.angle_gamma   90.00
#
_symmetry.space_group_name_H-M   'P 1'
#
loop_
_entity.id
_entity.type
_entity.pdbx_description
1 polymer ?
#
loop_
_entity_poly.entity_id
_entity_poly.type
_entity_poly.pdbx_seq_one_letter_code
_entity_poly.pdbx_strand_id
1 'polypeptide(L)'
;MNQAKREVPGFAELLQRFERTVSVLGRSQSTFQNYSRHVAAVSLHFGKIPTELDSDQIHDYLFYLQKKSKSPSQSYFKHTVYGLRFLLKSEGLSYDFLSLPEIKKEKKLPVVLSKHEVWKMLSCCKLLKHKILIGLL
;
A
#
# COMPACT_ATOMS: atom_id res chain seq x y z
N MET A 1 -15.69 -3.60 -4.14
CA MET A 1 -15.95 -2.16 -4.35
C MET A 1 -17.41 -1.90 -4.70
N ASN A 2 -17.92 -2.38 -5.85
CA ASN A 2 -19.33 -2.14 -6.22
C ASN A 2 -20.33 -2.69 -5.19
N GLN A 3 -20.01 -3.83 -4.58
CA GLN A 3 -20.79 -4.37 -3.48
C GLN A 3 -20.82 -3.42 -2.27
N ALA A 4 -19.65 -2.98 -1.78
CA ALA A 4 -19.54 -2.04 -0.66
C ALA A 4 -20.28 -0.72 -0.90
N LYS A 5 -20.28 -0.20 -2.14
CA LYS A 5 -21.05 1.00 -2.51
C LYS A 5 -22.57 0.82 -2.36
N ARG A 6 -23.07 -0.40 -2.47
CA ARG A 6 -24.51 -0.71 -2.35
C ARG A 6 -24.91 -1.07 -0.92
N GLU A 7 -24.05 -1.81 -0.22
CA GLU A 7 -24.37 -2.42 1.07
C GLU A 7 -23.97 -1.54 2.26
N VAL A 8 -22.99 -0.65 2.11
CA VAL A 8 -22.47 0.19 3.19
C VAL A 8 -22.88 1.65 2.96
N PRO A 9 -23.75 2.22 3.82
CA PRO A 9 -24.12 3.62 3.76
C PRO A 9 -22.87 4.54 3.82
N GLY A 10 -22.86 5.62 3.05
CA GLY A 10 -21.75 6.59 3.02
C GLY A 10 -20.46 6.12 2.32
N PHE A 11 -20.33 4.82 1.98
CA PHE A 11 -19.11 4.30 1.36
C PHE A 11 -18.87 4.88 -0.04
N ALA A 12 -19.93 5.11 -0.82
CA ALA A 12 -19.81 5.66 -2.16
C ALA A 12 -19.23 7.09 -2.15
N GLU A 13 -19.69 7.93 -1.24
CA GLU A 13 -19.22 9.31 -1.06
C GLU A 13 -17.79 9.36 -0.54
N LEU A 14 -17.48 8.53 0.47
CA LEU A 14 -16.12 8.35 0.97
C LEU A 14 -15.16 7.97 -0.17
N LEU A 15 -15.56 7.04 -1.03
CA LEU A 15 -14.73 6.59 -2.13
C LEU A 15 -14.49 7.68 -3.18
N GLN A 16 -15.49 8.53 -3.45
CA GLN A 16 -15.34 9.67 -4.36
C GLN A 16 -14.37 10.72 -3.79
N ARG A 17 -14.48 11.04 -2.49
CA ARG A 17 -13.51 11.94 -1.82
C ARG A 17 -12.10 11.35 -1.86
N PHE A 18 -11.99 10.06 -1.60
CA PHE A 18 -10.73 9.34 -1.66
C PHE A 18 -10.09 9.39 -3.05
N GLU A 19 -10.86 9.13 -4.11
CA GLU A 19 -10.38 9.22 -5.50
C GLU A 19 -9.87 10.62 -5.85
N ARG A 20 -10.61 11.65 -5.43
CA ARG A 20 -10.21 13.05 -5.62
C ARG A 20 -8.86 13.33 -4.94
N THR A 21 -8.69 12.91 -3.69
CA THR A 21 -7.43 13.12 -2.95
C THR A 21 -6.26 12.35 -3.55
N VAL A 22 -6.46 11.10 -4.01
CA VAL A 22 -5.43 10.33 -4.73
C VAL A 22 -4.96 11.11 -5.96
N SER A 23 -5.92 11.62 -6.75
CA SER A 23 -5.65 12.35 -7.99
C SER A 23 -4.90 13.65 -7.74
N VAL A 24 -5.32 14.45 -6.76
CA VAL A 24 -4.65 15.71 -6.36
C VAL A 24 -3.22 15.47 -5.91
N LEU A 25 -2.94 14.35 -5.23
CA LEU A 25 -1.60 13.97 -4.79
C LEU A 25 -0.74 13.32 -5.89
N GLY A 26 -1.22 13.27 -7.14
CA GLY A 26 -0.49 12.72 -8.28
C GLY A 26 -0.20 11.22 -8.19
N ARG A 27 -1.00 10.47 -7.42
CA ARG A 27 -0.84 9.02 -7.27
C ARG A 27 -1.48 8.28 -8.45
N SER A 28 -0.98 7.09 -8.76
CA SER A 28 -1.48 6.31 -9.89
C SER A 28 -2.88 5.74 -9.63
N GLN A 29 -3.63 5.49 -10.71
CA GLN A 29 -4.94 4.83 -10.62
C GLN A 29 -4.85 3.43 -10.01
N SER A 30 -3.73 2.74 -10.22
CA SER A 30 -3.46 1.44 -9.59
C SER A 30 -3.36 1.54 -8.07
N THR A 31 -2.81 2.62 -7.52
CA THR A 31 -2.78 2.87 -6.06
C THR A 31 -4.20 3.04 -5.52
N PHE A 32 -5.03 3.86 -6.17
CA PHE A 32 -6.44 4.01 -5.78
C PHE A 32 -7.17 2.67 -5.81
N GLN A 33 -7.13 1.96 -6.93
CA GLN A 33 -7.86 0.69 -7.07
C GLN A 33 -7.44 -0.34 -6.03
N ASN A 34 -6.14 -0.45 -5.74
CA ASN A 34 -5.65 -1.38 -4.73
C ASN A 34 -6.14 -0.98 -3.35
N TYR A 35 -5.91 0.27 -2.92
CA TYR A 35 -6.32 0.71 -1.58
C TYR A 35 -7.84 0.65 -1.40
N SER A 36 -8.60 1.11 -2.39
CA SER A 36 -10.07 1.04 -2.42
C SER A 36 -10.61 -0.38 -2.32
N ARG A 37 -9.93 -1.37 -2.90
CA ARG A 37 -10.31 -2.78 -2.78
C ARG A 37 -10.21 -3.27 -1.34
N HIS A 38 -9.12 -2.94 -0.64
CA HIS A 38 -8.93 -3.33 0.75
C HIS A 38 -9.85 -2.57 1.71
N VAL A 39 -10.01 -1.27 1.50
CA VAL A 39 -10.95 -0.44 2.27
C VAL A 39 -12.39 -0.94 2.10
N ALA A 40 -12.79 -1.33 0.89
CA ALA A 40 -14.09 -1.95 0.66
C ALA A 40 -14.26 -3.28 1.40
N ALA A 41 -13.20 -4.10 1.48
CA ALA A 41 -13.26 -5.38 2.20
C ALA A 41 -13.43 -5.19 3.71
N VAL A 42 -12.75 -4.19 4.29
CA VAL A 42 -12.93 -3.80 5.70
C VAL A 42 -14.38 -3.32 5.92
N SER A 43 -14.85 -2.44 5.04
CA SER A 43 -16.19 -1.84 5.19
C SER A 43 -17.30 -2.88 5.08
N LEU A 44 -17.16 -3.85 4.16
CA LEU A 44 -18.10 -4.97 4.01
C LEU A 44 -18.08 -5.91 5.22
N HIS A 45 -16.93 -6.06 5.89
CA HIS A 45 -16.83 -6.93 7.05
C HIS A 45 -17.60 -6.38 8.26
N PHE A 46 -17.58 -5.07 8.46
CA PHE A 46 -18.24 -4.41 9.58
C PHE A 46 -19.58 -3.76 9.24
N GLY A 47 -19.92 -3.64 7.96
CA GLY A 47 -21.12 -2.92 7.49
C GLY A 47 -21.04 -1.40 7.71
N LYS A 48 -19.85 -0.85 7.93
CA LYS A 48 -19.61 0.56 8.25
C LYS A 48 -18.45 1.13 7.46
N ILE A 49 -18.39 2.45 7.33
CA ILE A 49 -17.23 3.11 6.74
C ILE A 49 -16.05 3.12 7.72
N PRO A 50 -14.78 3.12 7.24
CA PRO A 50 -13.62 3.01 8.11
C PRO A 50 -13.44 4.17 9.11
N THR A 51 -14.06 5.32 8.85
CA THR A 51 -14.07 6.48 9.74
C THR A 51 -15.01 6.32 10.94
N GLU A 52 -15.90 5.32 10.93
CA GLU A 52 -16.84 5.00 12.01
C GLU A 52 -16.42 3.74 12.81
N LEU A 53 -15.28 3.14 12.45
CA LEU A 53 -14.75 1.98 13.15
C LEU A 53 -13.93 2.42 14.35
N ASP A 54 -13.97 1.61 15.41
CA ASP A 54 -13.07 1.76 16.55
C ASP A 54 -11.75 1.00 16.34
N SER A 55 -10.76 1.30 17.17
CA SER A 55 -9.44 0.68 17.10
C SER A 55 -9.48 -0.83 17.36
N ASP A 56 -10.38 -1.30 18.24
CA ASP A 56 -10.45 -2.69 18.64
C ASP A 56 -11.04 -3.54 17.50
N GLN A 57 -12.08 -3.05 16.83
CA GLN A 57 -12.62 -3.64 15.61
C GLN A 57 -11.54 -3.82 14.53
N ILE A 58 -10.76 -2.78 14.26
CA ILE A 58 -9.68 -2.87 13.27
C ILE A 58 -8.60 -3.85 13.71
N HIS A 59 -8.24 -3.85 14.99
CA HIS A 59 -7.26 -4.78 15.53
C HIS A 59 -7.72 -6.25 15.36
N ASP A 60 -8.97 -6.54 15.68
CA ASP A 60 -9.59 -7.86 15.51
C ASP A 60 -9.62 -8.27 14.03
N TYR A 61 -9.94 -7.35 13.13
CA TYR A 61 -9.91 -7.62 11.69
C TYR A 61 -8.51 -7.93 11.19
N LEU A 62 -7.50 -7.17 11.61
CA LEU A 62 -6.10 -7.40 11.23
C LEU A 62 -5.59 -8.73 11.79
N PHE A 63 -6.00 -9.11 13.00
CA PHE A 63 -5.71 -10.41 13.59
C PHE A 63 -6.38 -11.55 12.83
N TYR A 64 -7.65 -11.39 12.44
CA TYR A 64 -8.37 -12.31 11.57
C TYR A 64 -7.64 -12.49 10.23
N LEU A 65 -7.19 -11.40 9.59
CA LEU A 65 -6.45 -11.46 8.33
C LEU A 65 -5.13 -12.24 8.45
N GLN A 66 -4.43 -12.12 9.58
CA GLN A 66 -3.23 -12.94 9.84
C GLN A 66 -3.56 -14.43 9.98
N LYS A 67 -4.63 -14.77 10.72
CA LYS A 67 -5.04 -16.16 10.95
C LYS A 67 -5.61 -16.85 9.71
N LYS A 68 -6.32 -16.11 8.87
CA LYS A 68 -7.01 -16.66 7.69
C LYS A 68 -6.06 -17.25 6.65
N SER A 69 -4.80 -16.82 6.64
CA SER A 69 -3.87 -17.25 5.60
C SER A 69 -2.65 -17.97 6.18
N LYS A 70 -2.32 -19.15 5.62
CA LYS A 70 -1.05 -19.84 5.90
C LYS A 70 0.18 -19.01 5.48
N SER A 71 -0.01 -18.09 4.53
CA SER A 71 0.88 -16.97 4.29
C SER A 71 -0.02 -15.78 3.93
N PRO A 72 -0.38 -14.87 4.86
CA PRO A 72 -0.99 -13.64 4.39
C PRO A 72 0.03 -13.09 3.41
N SER A 73 -0.33 -12.95 2.12
CA SER A 73 0.61 -12.33 1.21
C SER A 73 0.93 -11.01 1.89
N GLN A 74 2.18 -10.81 2.29
CA GLN A 74 2.54 -9.67 3.14
C GLN A 74 2.01 -8.39 2.50
N SER A 75 1.97 -8.39 1.15
CA SER A 75 1.24 -7.47 0.30
C SER A 75 -0.23 -7.22 0.70
N TYR A 76 -1.11 -8.21 0.88
CA TYR A 76 -2.52 -7.99 1.24
C TYR A 76 -2.66 -7.25 2.57
N PHE A 77 -1.99 -7.73 3.61
CA PHE A 77 -1.99 -7.09 4.93
C PHE A 77 -1.44 -5.66 4.85
N LYS A 78 -0.31 -5.48 4.15
CA LYS A 78 0.32 -4.17 3.92
C LYS A 78 -0.63 -3.21 3.20
N HIS A 79 -1.32 -3.65 2.15
CA HIS A 79 -2.25 -2.79 1.41
C HIS A 79 -3.50 -2.44 2.21
N THR A 80 -4.00 -3.34 3.08
CA THR A 80 -5.07 -3.00 4.02
C THR A 80 -4.63 -1.90 4.97
N VAL A 81 -3.48 -2.08 5.65
CA VAL A 81 -2.97 -1.11 6.62
C VAL A 81 -2.62 0.24 5.98
N TYR A 82 -1.89 0.24 4.86
CA TYR A 82 -1.54 1.49 4.16
C TYR A 82 -2.75 2.15 3.50
N GLY A 83 -3.69 1.37 2.97
CA GLY A 83 -4.93 1.88 2.42
C GLY A 83 -5.77 2.60 3.47
N LEU A 84 -5.94 1.99 4.65
CA LEU A 84 -6.62 2.61 5.79
C LEU A 84 -5.89 3.87 6.26
N ARG A 85 -4.56 3.82 6.46
CA ARG A 85 -3.78 5.01 6.84
C ARG A 85 -3.95 6.17 5.86
N PHE A 86 -3.88 5.88 4.58
CA PHE A 86 -3.98 6.90 3.55
C PHE A 86 -5.40 7.48 3.48
N LEU A 87 -6.42 6.65 3.65
CA LEU A 87 -7.81 7.09 3.73
C LEU A 87 -8.07 7.99 4.95
N LEU A 88 -7.65 7.57 6.16
CA LEU A 88 -7.79 8.37 7.38
C LEU A 88 -7.12 9.74 7.22
N LYS A 89 -5.91 9.76 6.68
CA LYS A 89 -5.21 11.01 6.37
C LYS A 89 -5.97 11.88 5.37
N SER A 90 -6.59 11.28 4.35
CA SER A 90 -7.38 12.05 3.37
C SER A 90 -8.65 12.65 3.95
N GLU A 91 -9.19 12.07 5.03
CA GLU A 91 -10.36 12.58 5.76
C GLU A 91 -9.95 13.49 6.94
N GLY A 92 -8.66 13.83 7.06
CA GLY A 92 -8.15 14.70 8.13
C GLY A 92 -8.04 14.05 9.51
N LEU A 93 -8.20 12.73 9.60
CA LEU A 93 -8.09 11.97 10.85
C LEU A 93 -6.62 11.65 11.17
N SER A 94 -6.30 11.62 12.47
CA SER A 94 -4.97 11.26 12.95
C SER A 94 -4.60 9.82 12.57
N TYR A 95 -3.29 9.57 12.43
CA TYR A 95 -2.76 8.22 12.24
C TYR A 95 -3.08 7.28 13.41
N ASP A 96 -3.29 7.83 14.60
CA ASP A 96 -3.60 7.09 15.82
C ASP A 96 -5.09 6.70 15.93
N PHE A 97 -5.95 7.22 15.03
CA PHE A 97 -7.40 7.02 15.10
C PHE A 97 -7.80 5.53 15.13
N LEU A 98 -7.11 4.67 14.37
CA LEU A 98 -7.35 3.22 14.35
C LEU A 98 -6.17 2.41 14.93
N SER A 99 -5.21 3.05 15.62
CA SER A 99 -4.03 2.38 16.21
C SER A 99 -3.34 1.36 15.28
N LEU A 100 -3.21 1.71 13.99
CA LEU A 100 -2.78 0.78 12.95
C LEU A 100 -1.31 0.33 13.14
N PRO A 101 -1.00 -0.98 13.09
CA PRO A 101 0.31 -1.51 13.46
C PRO A 101 1.41 -1.04 12.52
N GLU A 102 2.60 -0.77 13.02
CA GLU A 102 3.74 -0.45 12.17
C GLU A 102 4.19 -1.68 11.36
N ILE A 103 4.35 -1.52 10.05
CA ILE A 103 4.84 -2.57 9.17
C ILE A 103 6.36 -2.46 9.12
N LYS A 104 7.05 -3.46 9.67
CA LYS A 104 8.52 -3.55 9.59
C LYS A 104 8.97 -3.47 8.13
N LYS A 105 9.83 -2.49 7.84
CA LYS A 105 10.49 -2.40 6.54
C LYS A 105 11.40 -3.61 6.37
N GLU A 106 11.22 -4.34 5.28
CA GLU A 106 12.16 -5.39 4.88
C GLU A 106 13.51 -4.74 4.57
N LYS A 107 14.55 -5.12 5.30
CA LYS A 107 15.93 -4.77 4.98
C LYS A 107 16.39 -5.68 3.86
N LYS A 108 16.08 -5.33 2.61
CA LYS A 108 16.58 -6.05 1.44
C LYS A 108 18.04 -5.67 1.22
N LEU A 109 18.88 -6.66 0.97
CA LEU A 109 20.22 -6.42 0.47
C LEU A 109 20.13 -5.69 -0.88
N PRO A 110 21.09 -4.80 -1.20
CA PRO A 110 21.14 -4.20 -2.52
C PRO A 110 21.21 -5.30 -3.57
N VAL A 111 20.50 -5.10 -4.68
CA VAL A 111 20.60 -6.01 -5.83
C VAL A 111 22.03 -5.92 -6.35
N VAL A 112 22.75 -7.04 -6.31
CA VAL A 112 24.11 -7.13 -6.86
C VAL A 112 24.01 -7.51 -8.33
N LEU A 113 24.72 -6.78 -9.19
CA LEU A 113 24.78 -7.07 -10.61
C LEU A 113 25.52 -8.39 -10.87
N SER A 114 24.98 -9.21 -11.75
CA SER A 114 25.68 -10.37 -12.28
C SER A 114 26.87 -9.96 -13.15
N LYS A 115 27.84 -10.87 -13.34
CA LYS A 115 28.99 -10.64 -14.23
C LYS A 115 28.55 -10.16 -15.62
N HIS A 116 27.47 -10.74 -16.15
CA HIS A 116 26.94 -10.37 -17.46
C HIS A 116 26.42 -8.92 -17.49
N GLU A 117 25.70 -8.49 -16.46
CA GLU A 117 25.20 -7.11 -16.35
C GLU A 117 26.33 -6.10 -16.20
N VAL A 118 27.38 -6.44 -15.44
CA VAL A 118 28.59 -5.60 -15.32
C VAL A 118 29.29 -5.45 -16.67
N TRP A 119 29.49 -6.55 -17.41
CA TRP A 119 30.08 -6.50 -18.75
C TRP A 119 29.25 -5.68 -19.73
N LYS A 120 27.93 -5.83 -19.70
CA LYS A 120 27.01 -5.03 -20.52
C LYS A 120 27.10 -3.54 -20.18
N MET A 121 27.19 -3.20 -18.89
CA MET A 121 27.34 -1.82 -18.42
C MET A 121 28.67 -1.21 -18.91
N LEU A 122 29.79 -1.94 -18.78
CA LEU A 122 31.10 -1.50 -19.27
C LEU A 122 31.12 -1.34 -20.80
N SER A 123 30.45 -2.23 -21.53
CA SER A 123 30.41 -2.23 -23.00
C SER A 123 29.58 -1.08 -23.56
N CYS A 124 28.52 -0.66 -22.85
CA CYS A 124 27.64 0.45 -23.25
C CYS A 124 28.28 1.84 -23.08
N CYS A 125 29.29 1.96 -22.21
CA CYS A 125 29.96 3.24 -21.96
C CYS A 125 30.77 3.71 -23.18
N LYS A 126 30.41 4.86 -23.76
CA LYS A 126 31.11 5.43 -24.93
C LYS A 126 32.46 6.05 -24.57
N LEU A 127 32.58 6.61 -23.37
CA LEU A 127 33.78 7.32 -22.92
C LEU A 127 34.66 6.42 -22.05
N LEU A 128 35.97 6.40 -22.34
CA LEU A 128 36.95 5.58 -21.63
C LEU A 128 36.99 5.91 -20.13
N LYS A 129 36.87 7.18 -19.74
CA LYS A 129 36.83 7.61 -18.33
C LYS A 129 35.68 6.96 -17.54
N HIS A 130 34.52 6.71 -18.15
CA HIS A 130 33.40 6.06 -17.46
C HIS A 130 33.63 4.55 -17.32
N LYS A 131 34.25 3.91 -18.33
CA LYS A 131 34.65 2.50 -18.24
C LYS A 131 35.64 2.26 -17.10
N ILE A 132 36.64 3.13 -16.98
CA ILE A 132 37.64 3.04 -15.91
C ILE A 132 37.00 3.24 -14.54
N LEU A 133 36.13 4.26 -14.38
CA LEU A 133 35.46 4.52 -13.10
C LEU A 133 34.61 3.32 -12.66
N ILE A 134 33.84 2.72 -13.57
CA ILE A 134 33.02 1.55 -13.27
C ILE A 134 33.87 0.31 -12.99
N GLY A 135 35.01 0.13 -13.67
CA GLY A 135 35.91 -1.00 -13.45
C GLY A 135 36.75 -0.91 -12.16
N LEU A 136 36.77 0.25 -11.49
CA LEU A 136 37.45 0.47 -10.21
C LEU A 136 36.54 0.26 -8.99
N LEU A 137 35.22 0.17 -9.19
CA LEU A 137 34.21 -0.13 -8.16
C LEU A 137 34.12 -1.64 -7.91
#